data_AF-A0A2R6LKC4-F1
#
_entry.id   AF-A0A2R6LKC4-F1
#
_cell.length_a   1.000
_cell.length_b   1.000
_cell.length_c   1.000
_cell.angle_alpha   90.00
_cell.angle_beta   90.00
_cell.angle_gamma   90.00
#
_symmetry.space_group_name_H-M   'P 1'
#
loop_
_entity.id
_entity.type
_entity.pdbx_description
1 polymer ?
#
loop_
_entity_poly.entity_id
_entity_poly.type
_entity_poly.pdbx_seq_one_letter_code
_entity_poly.pdbx_strand_id
1 'polypeptide(L)'
;MSGPECPTCGKSDFSNEGYMKRHHTLVHDESLREEYECSLNGCNNRTHNPRFCSTECFGKAKRKHEKSECRREGCSELVYKHEYCSHSCANKETWKRRDNPAKRPEVRQKLSEMRQGERNPFHGETHTEETLQKISESSSGENNHLYGVTGEDHPSYGIVSGLKRQTVAETGHVVRSNWERDIDLLLHGSQVEYEYEPKTFMLVDEKTYTPDFVVDNGTVIEVKGWPDDLSKRRARHFMEQYPERKYVVVGNRIPCDTFVPWDNRQTLLDKLD
;
A
#
# COMPACT_ATOMS: atom_id res chain seq x y z
N MET A 1 -10.12 63.51 15.25
CA MET A 1 -10.10 62.98 16.63
C MET A 1 -8.66 63.04 17.08
N SER A 2 -8.37 63.73 18.19
CA SER A 2 -7.03 63.74 18.78
C SER A 2 -6.64 62.32 19.20
N GLY A 3 -5.38 61.95 18.96
CA GLY A 3 -4.84 60.67 19.42
C GLY A 3 -4.81 60.57 20.94
N PRO A 4 -4.56 59.37 21.51
CA PRO A 4 -4.47 59.20 22.95
C PRO A 4 -3.30 60.00 23.54
N GLU A 5 -3.54 60.62 24.69
CA GLU A 5 -2.59 61.46 25.41
C GLU A 5 -2.09 60.74 26.67
N CYS A 6 -0.79 60.86 26.95
CA CYS A 6 -0.19 60.33 28.17
C CYS A 6 -0.64 61.16 29.38
N PRO A 7 -1.27 60.56 30.41
CA PRO A 7 -1.84 61.32 31.53
C PRO A 7 -0.79 61.99 32.44
N THR A 8 0.48 61.54 32.41
CA THR A 8 1.52 62.08 33.30
C THR A 8 2.30 63.23 32.68
N CYS A 9 2.57 63.20 31.37
CA CYS A 9 3.40 64.21 30.70
C CYS A 9 2.71 64.94 29.54
N GLY A 10 1.45 64.64 29.24
CA GLY A 10 0.66 65.30 28.20
C GLY A 10 1.11 65.01 26.75
N LYS A 11 2.03 64.06 26.55
CA LYS A 11 2.49 63.67 25.22
C LYS A 11 1.35 63.00 24.45
N SER A 12 1.09 63.42 23.21
CA SER A 12 -0.09 62.99 22.41
C SER A 12 0.22 62.56 20.98
N ASP A 13 1.50 62.35 20.64
CA ASP A 13 1.99 61.90 19.32
C ASP A 13 1.87 60.38 19.12
N PHE A 14 0.91 59.72 19.79
CA PHE A 14 0.73 58.27 19.74
C PHE A 14 -0.30 57.86 18.69
N SER A 15 0.02 56.82 17.92
CA SER A 15 -0.89 56.28 16.90
C SER A 15 -2.05 55.46 17.48
N ASN A 16 -1.90 54.91 18.69
CA ASN A 16 -2.96 54.22 19.42
C ASN A 16 -2.64 54.13 20.93
N GLU A 17 -3.63 53.69 21.71
CA GLU A 17 -3.56 53.62 23.17
C GLU A 17 -2.47 52.66 23.66
N GLY A 18 -2.20 51.58 22.92
CA GLY A 18 -1.15 50.62 23.25
C GLY A 18 0.25 51.25 23.22
N TYR A 19 0.53 52.10 22.22
CA TYR A 19 1.80 52.84 22.16
C TYR A 19 1.92 53.90 23.25
N MET A 20 0.83 54.60 23.57
CA MET A 20 0.79 55.55 24.69
C MET A 20 1.07 54.84 26.03
N LYS A 21 0.39 53.73 26.31
CA LYS A 21 0.60 52.92 27.53
C LYS A 21 2.04 52.42 27.64
N ARG A 22 2.65 52.01 26.52
CA ARG A 22 4.07 51.60 26.48
C ARG A 22 5.02 52.75 26.78
N HIS A 23 4.77 53.93 26.22
CA HIS A 23 5.55 55.13 26.56
C HIS A 23 5.46 55.43 28.05
N HIS A 24 4.24 55.41 28.61
CA HIS A 24 4.03 55.72 30.02
C HIS A 24 4.82 54.77 30.93
N THR A 25 4.79 53.46 30.66
CA THR A 25 5.61 52.50 31.42
C THR A 25 7.11 52.70 31.28
N LEU A 26 7.60 53.05 30.10
CA LEU A 26 9.05 53.23 29.89
C LEU A 26 9.60 54.54 30.46
N VAL A 27 8.77 55.59 30.54
CA VAL A 27 9.21 56.94 30.92
C VAL A 27 8.81 57.30 32.35
N HIS A 28 7.71 56.76 32.86
CA HIS A 28 7.18 57.05 34.20
C HIS A 28 7.28 55.87 35.16
N ASP A 29 7.80 54.72 34.72
CA ASP A 29 7.93 53.49 35.51
C ASP A 29 6.62 53.01 36.15
N GLU A 30 5.49 53.41 35.56
CA GLU A 30 4.13 53.09 36.01
C GLU A 30 3.36 52.32 34.92
N SER A 31 2.48 51.39 35.32
CA SER A 31 1.66 50.61 34.38
C SER A 31 0.23 51.12 34.34
N LEU A 32 -0.22 51.56 33.15
CA LEU A 32 -1.63 51.89 32.88
C LEU A 32 -2.45 50.67 32.41
N ARG A 33 -1.94 49.46 32.59
CA ARG A 33 -2.68 48.25 32.22
C ARG A 33 -3.76 47.98 33.26
N GLU A 34 -4.98 47.78 32.79
CA GLU A 34 -6.09 47.34 33.64
C GLU A 34 -5.75 45.99 34.30
N GLU A 35 -6.11 45.86 35.58
CA GLU A 35 -6.05 44.61 36.32
C GLU A 35 -7.44 43.99 36.40
N TYR A 36 -7.53 42.70 36.12
CA TYR A 36 -8.74 41.90 36.23
C TYR A 36 -8.57 40.83 37.29
N GLU A 37 -9.68 40.41 37.89
CA GLU A 37 -9.70 39.22 38.75
C GLU A 37 -9.58 37.94 37.91
N CYS A 38 -8.82 36.96 38.40
CA CYS A 38 -8.72 35.66 37.74
C CYS A 38 -10.08 34.97 37.69
N SER A 39 -10.52 34.52 36.52
CA SER A 39 -11.81 33.84 36.36
C SER A 39 -11.84 32.40 36.90
N LEU A 40 -10.76 31.91 37.52
CA LEU A 40 -10.77 30.60 38.18
C LEU A 40 -11.37 30.73 39.58
N ASN A 41 -12.52 30.08 39.83
CA ASN A 41 -13.14 30.03 41.16
C ASN A 41 -12.14 29.59 42.24
N GLY A 42 -12.00 30.41 43.28
CA GLY A 42 -11.06 30.19 44.39
C GLY A 42 -9.65 30.72 44.16
N CYS A 43 -9.37 31.38 43.03
CA CYS A 43 -8.11 32.08 42.78
C CYS A 43 -8.30 33.59 43.00
N ASN A 44 -7.56 34.15 43.96
CA ASN A 44 -7.66 35.58 44.32
C ASN A 44 -6.57 36.45 43.67
N ASN A 45 -5.88 35.93 42.64
CA ASN A 45 -4.82 36.67 41.97
C ASN A 45 -5.38 37.63 40.93
N ARG A 46 -4.75 38.82 40.82
CA ARG A 46 -5.02 39.79 39.76
C ARG A 46 -4.14 39.55 38.54
N THR A 47 -4.62 39.97 37.38
CA THR A 47 -3.92 39.77 36.11
C THR A 47 -4.26 40.83 35.08
N HIS A 48 -3.32 41.16 34.21
CA HIS A 48 -3.56 41.99 33.03
C HIS A 48 -4.18 41.20 31.86
N ASN A 49 -4.46 39.90 32.04
CA ASN A 49 -5.22 39.09 31.09
C ASN A 49 -6.67 38.96 31.58
N PRO A 50 -7.68 39.30 30.76
CA PRO A 50 -9.08 39.34 31.20
C PRO A 50 -9.72 37.98 31.55
N ARG A 51 -8.96 36.86 31.55
CA ARG A 51 -9.48 35.52 31.86
C ARG A 51 -8.74 34.78 32.96
N PHE A 52 -7.42 34.64 32.90
CA PHE A 52 -6.69 33.81 33.88
C PHE A 52 -5.34 34.40 34.23
N CYS A 53 -4.97 34.35 35.51
CA CYS A 53 -3.72 34.91 36.00
C CYS A 53 -2.47 34.10 35.67
N SER A 54 -2.63 32.83 35.28
CA SER A 54 -1.52 31.96 34.89
C SER A 54 -1.97 30.84 33.95
N THR A 55 -1.00 30.25 33.25
CA THR A 55 -1.19 29.03 32.46
C THR A 55 -1.71 27.88 33.31
N GLU A 56 -1.30 27.80 34.57
CA GLU A 56 -1.79 26.82 35.53
C GLU A 56 -3.28 27.03 35.86
N CYS A 57 -3.72 28.28 36.07
CA CYS A 57 -5.12 28.59 36.33
C CYS A 57 -6.00 28.30 35.11
N PHE A 58 -5.54 28.66 33.92
CA PHE A 58 -6.17 28.26 32.66
C PHE A 58 -6.27 26.72 32.54
N GLY A 59 -5.21 25.99 32.88
CA GLY A 59 -5.19 24.54 32.89
C GLY A 59 -6.14 23.92 33.92
N LYS A 60 -6.24 24.49 35.14
CA LYS A 60 -7.23 24.08 36.16
C LYS A 60 -8.66 24.30 35.68
N ALA A 61 -8.95 25.42 35.03
CA ALA A 61 -10.26 25.69 34.43
C ALA A 61 -10.60 24.71 33.28
N LYS A 62 -9.61 24.36 32.45
CA LYS A 62 -9.74 23.38 31.35
C LYS A 62 -9.92 21.94 31.85
N ARG A 63 -9.41 21.58 33.03
CA ARG A 63 -9.52 20.23 33.61
C ARG A 63 -10.96 19.83 34.01
N LYS A 64 -11.95 20.71 33.88
CA LYS A 64 -13.38 20.41 34.13
C LYS A 64 -14.10 19.63 33.03
N HIS A 65 -13.50 19.36 31.87
CA HIS A 65 -14.17 18.50 30.90
C HIS A 65 -13.91 17.03 31.26
N GLU A 66 -14.99 16.29 31.44
CA GLU A 66 -14.97 14.85 31.67
C GLU A 66 -14.22 14.16 30.53
N LYS A 67 -13.31 13.25 30.90
CA LYS A 67 -12.67 12.38 29.91
C LYS A 67 -13.69 11.33 29.49
N SER A 68 -13.80 11.08 28.20
CA SER A 68 -14.58 9.95 27.67
C SER A 68 -13.65 8.81 27.27
N GLU A 69 -14.17 7.60 27.16
CA GLU A 69 -13.41 6.48 26.61
C GLU A 69 -13.25 6.64 25.09
N CYS A 70 -12.13 6.12 24.57
CA CYS A 70 -11.87 6.02 23.15
C CYS A 70 -12.97 5.20 22.47
N ARG A 71 -13.53 5.70 21.37
CA ARG A 71 -14.61 5.04 20.63
C ARG A 71 -14.19 3.73 19.95
N ARG A 72 -12.88 3.44 19.90
CA ARG A 72 -12.38 2.20 19.28
C ARG A 72 -12.71 1.00 20.14
N GLU A 73 -13.34 0.01 19.54
CA GLU A 73 -13.64 -1.26 20.18
C GLU A 73 -12.36 -1.94 20.68
N GLY A 74 -12.32 -2.30 21.96
CA GLY A 74 -11.13 -2.87 22.62
C GLY A 74 -10.05 -1.85 23.00
N CYS A 75 -10.34 -0.55 22.99
CA CYS A 75 -9.43 0.50 23.44
C CYS A 75 -10.02 1.24 24.66
N SER A 76 -9.42 1.06 25.83
CA SER A 76 -9.86 1.68 27.10
C SER A 76 -9.17 3.02 27.41
N GLU A 77 -8.52 3.63 26.42
CA GLU A 77 -7.80 4.89 26.61
C GLU A 77 -8.77 6.06 26.77
N LEU A 78 -8.48 6.95 27.71
CA LEU A 78 -9.31 8.13 27.99
C LEU A 78 -8.91 9.32 27.11
N VAL A 79 -9.90 9.98 26.51
CA VAL A 79 -9.73 11.09 25.58
C VAL A 79 -10.44 12.35 26.06
N TYR A 80 -9.91 13.49 25.66
CA TYR A 80 -10.46 14.80 26.01
C TYR A 80 -10.97 15.47 24.73
N LYS A 81 -12.29 15.66 24.62
CA LYS A 81 -12.97 16.30 23.46
C LYS A 81 -12.75 15.64 22.09
N HIS A 82 -12.11 14.48 22.02
CA HIS A 82 -11.86 13.74 20.79
C HIS A 82 -12.57 12.38 20.83
N GLU A 83 -12.95 11.83 19.68
CA GLU A 83 -13.58 10.50 19.61
C GLU A 83 -12.56 9.35 19.76
N TYR A 84 -11.29 9.59 19.41
CA TYR A 84 -10.23 8.57 19.38
C TYR A 84 -8.95 9.06 20.05
N CYS A 85 -8.22 8.15 20.72
CA CYS A 85 -6.98 8.50 21.43
C CYS A 85 -5.77 8.71 20.52
N SER A 86 -5.86 8.30 19.26
CA SER A 86 -4.81 8.48 18.25
C SER A 86 -5.36 8.38 16.83
N HIS A 87 -4.60 8.88 15.86
CA HIS A 87 -4.85 8.64 14.43
C HIS A 87 -4.89 7.14 14.11
N SER A 88 -4.08 6.33 14.79
CA SER A 88 -4.08 4.86 14.63
C SER A 88 -5.43 4.24 15.07
N CYS A 89 -5.97 4.68 16.21
CA CYS A 89 -7.28 4.21 16.67
C CYS A 89 -8.43 4.67 15.76
N ALA A 90 -8.37 5.91 15.27
CA ALA A 90 -9.30 6.42 14.27
C ALA A 90 -9.21 5.62 12.95
N ASN A 91 -8.00 5.32 12.47
CA ASN A 91 -7.79 4.57 11.23
C ASN A 91 -8.29 3.13 11.34
N LYS A 92 -8.04 2.45 12.47
CA LYS A 92 -8.49 1.07 12.67
C LYS A 92 -10.02 0.94 12.68
N GLU A 93 -10.75 1.94 13.17
CA GLU A 93 -12.21 1.97 13.13
C GLU A 93 -12.76 2.42 11.77
N THR A 94 -12.11 3.38 11.11
CA THR A 94 -12.53 3.83 9.77
C THR A 94 -12.27 2.78 8.69
N TRP A 95 -11.20 1.98 8.80
CA TRP A 95 -10.92 0.86 7.89
C TRP A 95 -11.82 -0.36 8.12
N LYS A 96 -12.53 -0.46 9.25
CA LYS A 96 -13.62 -1.43 9.43
C LYS A 96 -14.84 -1.11 8.57
N ARG A 97 -15.00 0.15 8.09
CA ARG A 97 -16.10 0.52 7.18
C ARG A 97 -15.78 0.02 5.77
N ARG A 98 -16.48 -1.05 5.41
CA ARG A 98 -16.36 -1.91 4.22
C ARG A 98 -16.46 -1.29 2.83
N ASP A 99 -16.36 0.03 2.67
CA ASP A 99 -16.45 0.64 1.33
C ASP A 99 -15.38 1.71 1.16
N ASN A 100 -14.18 1.26 0.77
CA ASN A 100 -13.18 2.16 0.22
C ASN A 100 -13.66 2.61 -1.18
N PRO A 101 -14.01 3.88 -1.40
CA PRO A 101 -14.52 4.33 -2.69
C PRO A 101 -13.56 4.06 -3.84
N ALA A 102 -12.25 4.08 -3.58
CA ALA A 102 -11.22 3.75 -4.57
C ALA A 102 -11.17 2.25 -4.94
N LYS A 103 -11.82 1.37 -4.17
CA LYS A 103 -11.94 -0.06 -4.45
C LYS A 103 -13.21 -0.42 -5.21
N ARG A 104 -14.16 0.52 -5.38
CA ARG A 104 -15.37 0.30 -6.18
C ARG A 104 -15.02 0.00 -7.65
N PRO A 105 -15.70 -0.94 -8.32
CA PRO A 105 -15.38 -1.34 -9.69
C PRO A 105 -15.33 -0.16 -10.66
N GLU A 106 -16.33 0.73 -10.64
CA GLU A 106 -16.38 1.86 -11.57
C GLU A 106 -15.25 2.88 -11.34
N VAL A 107 -14.85 3.08 -10.08
CA VAL A 107 -13.75 4.00 -9.73
C VAL A 107 -12.41 3.40 -10.14
N ARG A 108 -12.21 2.10 -9.92
CA ARG A 108 -11.00 1.38 -10.35
C ARG A 108 -10.86 1.39 -11.87
N GLN A 109 -11.96 1.17 -12.59
CA GLN A 109 -11.97 1.22 -14.05
C GLN A 109 -11.56 2.61 -14.55
N LYS A 110 -12.20 3.68 -14.05
CA LYS A 110 -11.85 5.06 -14.42
C LYS A 110 -10.38 5.39 -14.15
N LEU A 111 -9.88 5.02 -12.96
CA LEU A 111 -8.47 5.22 -12.62
C LEU A 111 -7.53 4.43 -13.52
N SER A 112 -7.92 3.22 -13.93
CA SER A 112 -7.17 2.40 -14.88
C SER A 112 -7.13 3.06 -16.26
N GLU A 113 -8.28 3.47 -16.79
CA GLU A 113 -8.41 4.13 -18.10
C GLU A 113 -7.62 5.44 -18.17
N MET A 114 -7.54 6.20 -17.08
CA MET A 114 -6.73 7.41 -16.99
C MET A 114 -5.22 7.13 -17.05
N ARG A 115 -4.78 5.93 -16.65
CA ARG A 115 -3.37 5.54 -16.55
C ARG A 115 -2.88 4.69 -17.73
N GLN A 116 -3.75 4.43 -18.70
CA GLN A 116 -3.46 3.61 -19.86
C GLN A 116 -3.31 4.46 -21.13
N GLY A 117 -2.49 3.96 -22.06
CA GLY A 117 -2.31 4.58 -23.36
C GLY A 117 -1.85 6.04 -23.26
N GLU A 118 -2.19 6.82 -24.27
CA GLU A 118 -1.81 8.24 -24.41
C GLU A 118 -2.32 9.16 -23.29
N ARG A 119 -3.27 8.71 -22.45
CA ARG A 119 -3.73 9.47 -21.28
C ARG A 119 -2.69 9.50 -20.16
N ASN A 120 -1.79 8.53 -20.12
CA ASN A 120 -0.68 8.52 -19.19
C ASN A 120 0.41 9.51 -19.68
N PRO A 121 0.80 10.51 -18.86
CA PRO A 121 1.84 11.47 -19.24
C PRO A 121 3.18 10.85 -19.61
N PHE A 122 3.43 9.61 -19.19
CA PHE A 122 4.67 8.86 -19.46
C PHE A 122 4.47 7.77 -20.51
N HIS A 123 3.39 7.81 -21.30
CA HIS A 123 3.14 6.81 -22.33
C HIS A 123 4.16 6.90 -23.48
N GLY A 124 4.84 5.79 -23.76
CA GLY A 124 5.89 5.72 -24.79
C GLY A 124 7.24 6.30 -24.36
N GLU A 125 7.32 6.88 -23.16
CA GLU A 125 8.56 7.40 -22.60
C GLU A 125 9.29 6.30 -21.82
N THR A 126 10.59 6.17 -22.06
CA THR A 126 11.47 5.27 -21.29
C THR A 126 12.52 6.07 -20.54
N HIS A 127 12.80 5.67 -19.30
CA HIS A 127 13.94 6.24 -18.58
C HIS A 127 15.24 6.01 -19.35
N THR A 128 16.13 7.02 -19.32
CA THR A 128 17.49 6.88 -19.87
C THR A 128 18.28 5.84 -19.08
N GLU A 129 19.28 5.23 -19.71
CA GLU A 129 20.17 4.26 -19.06
C GLU A 129 20.80 4.83 -17.77
N GLU A 130 21.24 6.10 -17.81
CA GLU A 130 21.80 6.78 -16.65
C GLU A 130 20.79 6.91 -15.50
N THR A 131 19.52 7.19 -15.82
CA THR A 131 18.45 7.30 -14.82
C THR A 131 18.12 5.92 -14.22
N LEU A 132 18.06 4.89 -15.06
CA LEU A 132 17.86 3.51 -14.63
C LEU A 132 19.01 3.06 -13.70
N GLN A 133 20.24 3.44 -14.04
CA GLN A 133 21.41 3.14 -13.22
C GLN A 133 21.31 3.81 -11.84
N LYS A 134 20.97 5.11 -11.78
CA LYS A 134 20.76 5.83 -10.51
C LYS A 134 19.66 5.19 -9.65
N ILE A 135 18.53 4.81 -10.25
CA ILE A 135 17.44 4.11 -9.56
C ILE A 135 17.95 2.77 -9.02
N SER A 136 18.65 2.00 -9.83
CA SER A 136 19.23 0.70 -9.45
C SER A 136 20.19 0.84 -8.27
N GLU A 137 21.15 1.77 -8.33
CA GLU A 137 22.14 2.03 -7.27
C GLU A 137 21.46 2.44 -5.96
N SER A 138 20.42 3.27 -6.02
CA SER A 138 19.69 3.72 -4.82
C SER A 138 18.88 2.62 -4.13
N SER A 139 18.52 1.56 -4.85
CA SER A 139 17.56 0.53 -4.39
C SER A 139 18.19 -0.87 -4.24
N SER A 140 19.51 -0.98 -4.43
CA SER A 140 20.24 -2.24 -4.38
C SER A 140 21.30 -2.25 -3.29
N GLY A 141 21.75 -3.45 -2.92
CA GLY A 141 22.75 -3.64 -1.87
C GLY A 141 22.34 -2.95 -0.57
N GLU A 142 23.31 -2.41 0.15
CA GLU A 142 23.14 -1.72 1.44
C GLU A 142 22.19 -0.51 1.40
N ASN A 143 21.93 0.06 0.22
CA ASN A 143 21.00 1.18 0.09
C ASN A 143 19.53 0.73 0.17
N ASN A 144 19.25 -0.56 -0.06
CA ASN A 144 17.92 -1.09 0.12
C ASN A 144 17.60 -1.19 1.61
N HIS A 145 16.51 -0.57 2.06
CA HIS A 145 16.03 -0.65 3.45
C HIS A 145 15.78 -2.08 3.98
N LEU A 146 15.68 -3.07 3.08
CA LEU A 146 15.55 -4.50 3.42
C LEU A 146 16.87 -5.27 3.28
N TYR A 147 17.98 -4.61 2.98
CA TYR A 147 19.28 -5.27 2.87
C TYR A 147 19.69 -5.89 4.20
N GLY A 148 20.03 -7.18 4.17
CA GLY A 148 20.37 -7.96 5.35
C GLY A 148 19.18 -8.39 6.21
N VAL A 149 17.95 -7.96 5.91
CA VAL A 149 16.75 -8.40 6.62
C VAL A 149 16.32 -9.77 6.08
N THR A 150 16.34 -10.80 6.93
CA THR A 150 16.04 -12.19 6.55
C THR A 150 15.19 -12.88 7.63
N GLY A 151 14.67 -14.07 7.34
CA GLY A 151 13.88 -14.84 8.31
C GLY A 151 12.65 -14.08 8.78
N GLU A 152 12.23 -14.30 10.03
CA GLU A 152 11.02 -13.73 10.65
C GLU A 152 10.93 -12.20 10.58
N ASP A 153 12.07 -11.51 10.49
CA ASP A 153 12.14 -10.06 10.42
C ASP A 153 11.84 -9.50 9.03
N HIS A 154 11.88 -10.33 7.97
CA HIS A 154 11.55 -9.88 6.63
C HIS A 154 10.02 -9.71 6.48
N PRO A 155 9.51 -8.60 5.94
CA PRO A 155 8.06 -8.36 5.82
C PRO A 155 7.29 -9.44 5.05
N SER A 156 7.98 -10.16 4.15
CA SER A 156 7.42 -11.29 3.39
C SER A 156 7.60 -12.65 4.07
N TYR A 157 8.18 -12.74 5.27
CA TYR A 157 8.33 -14.01 5.97
C TYR A 157 6.97 -14.56 6.39
N GLY A 158 6.74 -15.84 6.12
CA GLY A 158 5.43 -16.47 6.29
C GLY A 158 4.36 -16.00 5.30
N ILE A 159 4.62 -14.92 4.54
CA ILE A 159 3.81 -14.56 3.38
C ILE A 159 4.22 -15.51 2.25
N VAL A 160 3.45 -16.58 2.09
CA VAL A 160 3.47 -17.34 0.85
C VAL A 160 3.10 -16.34 -0.24
N SER A 161 4.03 -16.03 -1.14
CA SER A 161 3.74 -15.20 -2.32
C SER A 161 2.68 -15.93 -3.13
N GLY A 162 1.42 -15.59 -2.84
CA GLY A 162 0.27 -16.23 -3.41
C GLY A 162 0.21 -15.87 -4.89
N LEU A 163 0.79 -16.71 -5.74
CA LEU A 163 0.03 -17.18 -6.90
C LEU A 163 -1.33 -17.56 -6.32
N LYS A 164 -2.32 -16.70 -6.52
CA LYS A 164 -3.66 -16.89 -5.95
C LYS A 164 -4.18 -18.17 -6.57
N ARG A 165 -4.04 -19.27 -5.84
CA ARG A 165 -4.62 -20.54 -6.20
C ARG A 165 -6.11 -20.31 -6.33
N GLN A 166 -6.65 -20.61 -7.49
CA GLN A 166 -8.08 -20.50 -7.77
C GLN A 166 -8.61 -21.88 -8.08
N THR A 167 -9.73 -22.24 -7.48
CA THR A 167 -10.48 -23.43 -7.87
C THR A 167 -11.27 -23.11 -9.13
N VAL A 168 -11.10 -23.92 -10.17
CA VAL A 168 -11.93 -23.89 -11.38
C VAL A 168 -13.20 -24.68 -11.08
N ALA A 169 -14.37 -24.07 -11.25
CA ALA A 169 -15.63 -24.65 -10.77
C ALA A 169 -16.06 -25.86 -11.63
N GLU A 170 -15.74 -25.82 -12.92
CA GLU A 170 -16.11 -26.80 -13.93
C GLU A 170 -15.31 -28.11 -13.79
N THR A 171 -14.03 -28.00 -13.45
CA THR A 171 -13.09 -29.14 -13.38
C THR A 171 -12.74 -29.53 -11.94
N GLY A 172 -12.91 -28.62 -10.98
CA GLY A 172 -12.48 -28.78 -9.59
C GLY A 172 -10.97 -28.56 -9.38
N HIS A 173 -10.17 -28.31 -10.43
CA HIS A 173 -8.74 -28.13 -10.32
C HIS A 173 -8.38 -26.85 -9.57
N VAL A 174 -7.28 -26.89 -8.79
CA VAL A 174 -6.76 -25.75 -8.04
C VAL A 174 -5.53 -25.21 -8.75
N VAL A 175 -5.74 -24.27 -9.67
CA VAL A 175 -4.70 -23.76 -10.57
C VAL A 175 -3.94 -22.56 -10.00
N ARG A 176 -2.69 -22.37 -10.43
CA ARG A 176 -1.77 -21.34 -9.90
C ARG A 176 -1.77 -20.05 -10.71
N SER A 177 -2.35 -20.05 -11.91
CA SER A 177 -2.45 -18.86 -12.75
C SER A 177 -3.79 -18.78 -13.50
N ASN A 178 -4.12 -17.58 -14.02
CA ASN A 178 -5.25 -17.43 -14.95
C ASN A 178 -4.98 -18.15 -16.28
N TRP A 179 -3.72 -18.28 -16.67
CA TRP A 179 -3.37 -18.95 -17.91
C TRP A 179 -3.62 -20.46 -17.80
N GLU A 180 -3.22 -21.09 -16.69
CA GLU A 180 -3.57 -22.48 -16.40
C GLU A 180 -5.08 -22.69 -16.38
N ARG A 181 -5.86 -21.80 -15.74
CA ARG A 181 -7.32 -21.88 -15.75
C ARG A 181 -7.90 -21.91 -17.16
N ASP A 182 -7.44 -21.00 -18.02
CA ASP A 182 -7.99 -20.88 -19.37
C ASP A 182 -7.62 -22.11 -20.23
N ILE A 183 -6.46 -22.73 -20.00
CA ILE A 183 -6.08 -24.01 -20.64
C ILE A 183 -6.86 -25.19 -20.06
N ASP A 184 -7.06 -25.23 -18.75
CA ASP A 184 -7.87 -26.23 -18.07
C ASP A 184 -9.30 -26.27 -18.63
N LEU A 185 -9.95 -25.11 -18.72
CA LEU A 185 -11.28 -24.97 -19.32
C LEU A 185 -11.29 -25.32 -20.82
N LEU A 186 -10.21 -25.01 -21.54
CA LEU A 186 -10.08 -25.35 -22.96
C LEU A 186 -10.03 -26.87 -23.17
N LEU A 187 -9.20 -27.57 -22.41
CA LEU A 187 -9.07 -29.03 -22.49
C LEU A 187 -10.36 -29.71 -22.07
N HIS A 188 -10.95 -29.28 -20.94
CA HIS A 188 -12.24 -29.78 -20.46
C HIS A 188 -13.36 -29.58 -21.49
N GLY A 189 -13.46 -28.38 -22.07
CA GLY A 189 -14.46 -28.05 -23.08
C GLY A 189 -14.30 -28.84 -24.38
N SER A 190 -13.10 -29.31 -24.69
CA SER A 190 -12.81 -30.15 -25.86
C SER A 190 -13.03 -31.65 -25.66
N GLN A 191 -13.45 -32.08 -24.45
CA GLN A 191 -13.62 -33.50 -24.10
C GLN A 191 -12.36 -34.35 -24.31
N VAL A 192 -11.19 -33.73 -24.23
CA VAL A 192 -9.90 -34.44 -24.17
C VAL A 192 -9.73 -34.96 -22.76
N GLU A 193 -9.31 -36.21 -22.60
CA GLU A 193 -8.97 -36.75 -21.28
C GLU A 193 -7.58 -36.24 -20.88
N TYR A 194 -7.49 -35.62 -19.70
CA TYR A 194 -6.24 -35.03 -19.20
C TYR A 194 -6.19 -35.06 -17.69
N GLU A 195 -4.98 -34.96 -17.16
CA GLU A 195 -4.71 -34.81 -15.74
C GLU A 195 -3.96 -33.50 -15.48
N TYR A 196 -4.36 -32.75 -14.44
CA TYR A 196 -3.69 -31.52 -13.97
C TYR A 196 -2.69 -31.83 -12.85
N GLU A 197 -1.46 -31.34 -12.96
CA GLU A 197 -0.32 -31.64 -12.06
C GLU A 197 -0.19 -33.15 -11.67
N PRO A 198 -0.27 -34.13 -12.60
CA PRO A 198 -0.55 -35.52 -12.26
C PRO A 198 0.56 -36.27 -11.53
N LYS A 199 1.80 -36.19 -12.03
CA LYS A 199 2.96 -36.87 -11.45
C LYS A 199 4.24 -36.10 -11.72
N THR A 200 5.18 -36.25 -10.80
CA THR A 200 6.49 -35.60 -10.88
C THR A 200 7.53 -36.51 -11.51
N PHE A 201 8.17 -36.05 -12.58
CA PHE A 201 9.27 -36.70 -13.27
C PHE A 201 10.61 -36.40 -12.59
N MET A 202 11.54 -37.36 -12.63
CA MET A 202 12.89 -37.21 -12.08
C MET A 202 13.86 -36.71 -13.18
N LEU A 203 14.44 -35.53 -12.98
CA LEU A 203 15.43 -34.99 -13.90
C LEU A 203 16.87 -35.38 -13.49
N VAL A 204 17.81 -35.34 -14.45
CA VAL A 204 19.22 -35.73 -14.25
C VAL A 204 19.89 -34.97 -13.10
N ASP A 205 19.49 -33.74 -12.80
CA ASP A 205 20.05 -32.91 -11.72
C ASP A 205 19.42 -33.16 -10.34
N GLU A 206 18.88 -34.36 -10.10
CA GLU A 206 18.12 -34.78 -8.90
C GLU A 206 16.93 -33.86 -8.57
N LYS A 207 16.50 -33.03 -9.51
CA LYS A 207 15.31 -32.19 -9.35
C LYS A 207 14.11 -32.89 -9.93
N THR A 208 12.98 -32.56 -9.34
CA THR A 208 11.70 -33.10 -9.75
C THR A 208 10.99 -32.07 -10.64
N TYR A 209 10.30 -32.53 -11.69
CA TYR A 209 9.53 -31.71 -12.62
C TYR A 209 8.09 -32.22 -12.66
N THR A 210 7.13 -31.36 -12.28
CA THR A 210 5.70 -31.63 -12.42
C THR A 210 5.20 -30.76 -13.57
N PRO A 211 4.71 -31.34 -14.67
CA PRO A 211 4.07 -30.56 -15.73
C PRO A 211 2.71 -30.03 -15.29
N ASP A 212 2.22 -28.98 -15.95
CA ASP A 212 0.90 -28.43 -15.67
C ASP A 212 -0.22 -29.40 -16.10
N PHE A 213 -0.13 -29.95 -17.32
CA PHE A 213 -1.11 -30.92 -17.81
C PHE A 213 -0.44 -32.08 -18.55
N VAL A 214 -1.06 -33.25 -18.48
CA VAL A 214 -0.72 -34.43 -19.29
C VAL A 214 -2.00 -34.99 -19.89
N VAL A 215 -2.03 -35.17 -21.21
CA VAL A 215 -3.16 -35.81 -21.91
C VAL A 215 -2.92 -37.32 -22.04
N ASP A 216 -3.98 -38.08 -22.32
CA ASP A 216 -4.01 -39.55 -22.34
C ASP A 216 -2.91 -40.21 -23.20
N ASN A 217 -2.58 -39.63 -24.36
CA ASN A 217 -1.52 -40.12 -25.25
C ASN A 217 -0.09 -39.89 -24.72
N GLY A 218 0.04 -39.29 -23.53
CA GLY A 218 1.30 -39.04 -22.84
C GLY A 218 1.96 -37.70 -23.18
N THR A 219 1.35 -36.89 -24.05
CA THR A 219 1.79 -35.53 -24.37
C THR A 219 1.72 -34.64 -23.13
N VAL A 220 2.80 -33.90 -22.90
CA VAL A 220 2.95 -32.96 -21.79
C VAL A 220 2.66 -31.55 -22.29
N ILE A 221 1.89 -30.79 -21.52
CA ILE A 221 1.56 -29.39 -21.79
C ILE A 221 2.07 -28.54 -20.63
N GLU A 222 2.98 -27.61 -20.91
CA GLU A 222 3.53 -26.63 -19.97
C GLU A 222 3.00 -25.23 -20.32
N VAL A 223 2.36 -24.57 -19.35
CA VAL A 223 1.83 -23.22 -19.48
C VAL A 223 2.85 -22.22 -18.95
N LYS A 224 3.46 -21.44 -19.85
CA LYS A 224 4.61 -20.61 -19.49
C LYS A 224 4.37 -19.12 -19.62
N GLY A 225 4.32 -18.43 -18.48
CA GLY A 225 4.28 -16.97 -18.37
C GLY A 225 5.64 -16.30 -18.57
N TRP A 226 6.61 -16.48 -17.67
CA TRP A 226 7.90 -15.78 -17.75
C TRP A 226 9.06 -16.74 -18.06
N PRO A 227 9.73 -16.67 -19.22
CA PRO A 227 10.73 -17.67 -19.66
C PRO A 227 12.09 -17.46 -18.97
N ASP A 228 12.18 -17.87 -17.70
CA ASP A 228 13.43 -17.91 -16.92
C ASP A 228 14.35 -19.08 -17.31
N ASP A 229 15.63 -18.97 -16.95
CA ASP A 229 16.65 -19.95 -17.34
C ASP A 229 16.51 -21.30 -16.64
N LEU A 230 15.90 -21.34 -15.44
CA LEU A 230 15.58 -22.59 -14.75
C LEU A 230 14.55 -23.39 -15.55
N SER A 231 13.51 -22.72 -16.06
CA SER A 231 12.45 -23.34 -16.86
C SER A 231 12.98 -23.81 -18.20
N LYS A 232 13.82 -23.00 -18.87
CA LYS A 232 14.49 -23.42 -20.12
C LYS A 232 15.39 -24.64 -19.91
N ARG A 233 16.08 -24.71 -18.75
CA ARG A 233 16.92 -25.86 -18.41
C ARG A 233 16.08 -27.10 -18.16
N ARG A 234 15.02 -27.00 -17.36
CA ARG A 234 14.10 -28.10 -17.06
C ARG A 234 13.46 -28.68 -18.32
N ALA A 235 12.98 -27.83 -19.21
CA ALA A 235 12.40 -28.27 -20.48
C ALA A 235 13.38 -29.07 -21.33
N ARG A 236 14.65 -28.61 -21.45
CA ARG A 236 15.70 -29.38 -22.14
C ARG A 236 15.95 -30.74 -21.52
N HIS A 237 16.13 -30.80 -20.20
CA HIS A 237 16.37 -32.06 -19.50
C HIS A 237 15.19 -33.02 -19.66
N PHE A 238 13.96 -32.50 -19.57
CA PHE A 238 12.77 -33.32 -19.76
C PHE A 238 12.72 -33.92 -21.17
N MET A 239 12.87 -33.11 -22.22
CA MET A 239 12.85 -33.59 -23.61
C MET A 239 14.01 -34.57 -23.92
N GLU A 240 15.19 -34.33 -23.34
CA GLU A 240 16.34 -35.23 -23.49
C GLU A 240 16.13 -36.58 -22.79
N GLN A 241 15.51 -36.59 -21.61
CA GLN A 241 15.29 -37.79 -20.80
C GLN A 241 14.02 -38.58 -21.16
N TYR A 242 13.00 -37.90 -21.67
CA TYR A 242 11.70 -38.47 -22.00
C TYR A 242 11.32 -38.16 -23.47
N PRO A 243 12.17 -38.54 -24.45
CA PRO A 243 11.96 -38.20 -25.87
C PRO A 243 10.73 -38.88 -26.48
N GLU A 244 10.16 -39.89 -25.81
CA GLU A 244 8.90 -40.53 -26.21
C GLU A 244 7.67 -39.67 -25.94
N ARG A 245 7.81 -38.62 -25.11
CA ARG A 245 6.73 -37.71 -24.74
C ARG A 245 6.88 -36.41 -25.49
N LYS A 246 5.86 -36.06 -26.28
CA LYS A 246 5.76 -34.76 -26.92
C LYS A 246 5.62 -33.66 -25.86
N TYR A 247 6.48 -32.66 -25.91
CA TYR A 247 6.51 -31.53 -24.99
C TYR A 247 5.95 -30.26 -25.66
N VAL A 248 4.73 -29.88 -25.28
CA VAL A 248 4.02 -28.71 -25.80
C VAL A 248 4.14 -27.56 -24.82
N VAL A 249 4.58 -26.39 -25.29
CA VAL A 249 4.60 -25.16 -24.49
C VAL A 249 3.54 -24.19 -24.99
N VAL A 250 2.69 -23.73 -24.09
CA VAL A 250 1.67 -22.72 -24.35
C VAL A 250 2.04 -21.43 -23.62
N GLY A 251 2.13 -20.31 -24.34
CA GLY A 251 2.45 -19.01 -23.76
C GLY A 251 3.72 -18.40 -24.33
N ASN A 252 4.70 -18.13 -23.47
CA ASN A 252 6.00 -17.58 -23.83
C ASN A 252 7.02 -18.69 -24.06
N ARG A 253 7.79 -18.55 -25.14
CA ARG A 253 8.64 -19.62 -25.68
C ARG A 253 9.76 -20.02 -24.72
N ILE A 254 9.83 -21.32 -24.43
CA ILE A 254 10.98 -22.06 -23.90
C ILE A 254 11.25 -23.26 -24.85
N PRO A 255 12.33 -24.03 -24.67
CA PRO A 255 12.56 -25.25 -25.45
C PRO A 255 11.36 -26.20 -25.38
N CYS A 256 10.92 -26.71 -26.53
CA CYS A 256 9.74 -27.57 -26.70
C CYS A 256 9.74 -28.24 -28.08
N ASP A 257 8.98 -29.32 -28.21
CA ASP A 257 8.71 -29.96 -29.51
C ASP A 257 7.66 -29.18 -30.31
N THR A 258 6.66 -28.66 -29.60
CA THR A 258 5.60 -27.84 -30.20
C THR A 258 5.36 -26.58 -29.36
N PHE A 259 5.29 -25.44 -30.02
CA PHE A 259 5.04 -24.15 -29.37
C PHE A 259 3.71 -23.57 -29.81
N VAL A 260 2.91 -23.11 -28.84
CA VAL A 260 1.63 -22.43 -29.05
C VAL A 260 1.69 -21.05 -28.37
N PRO A 261 1.72 -19.94 -29.13
CA PRO A 261 1.65 -18.60 -28.54
C PRO A 261 0.36 -18.38 -27.75
N TRP A 262 0.42 -17.62 -26.64
CA TRP A 262 -0.75 -17.36 -25.78
C TRP A 262 -1.97 -16.81 -26.53
N ASP A 263 -1.73 -15.85 -27.42
CA ASP A 263 -2.79 -15.19 -28.20
C ASP A 263 -3.53 -16.17 -29.13
N ASN A 264 -2.85 -17.27 -29.51
CA ASN A 264 -3.38 -18.32 -30.37
C ASN A 264 -3.62 -19.64 -29.60
N ARG A 265 -3.76 -19.60 -28.28
CA ARG A 265 -3.89 -20.81 -27.43
C ARG A 265 -5.00 -21.78 -27.87
N GLN A 266 -6.02 -21.29 -28.56
CA GLN A 266 -7.10 -22.12 -29.11
C GLN A 266 -6.60 -23.18 -30.09
N THR A 267 -5.49 -22.93 -30.80
CA THR A 267 -4.88 -23.89 -31.73
C THR A 267 -4.14 -25.01 -31.00
N LEU A 268 -4.12 -25.02 -29.66
CA LEU A 268 -3.53 -26.11 -28.87
C LEU A 268 -4.16 -27.44 -29.24
N LEU A 269 -5.50 -27.48 -29.39
CA LEU A 269 -6.25 -28.70 -29.67
C LEU A 269 -5.80 -29.34 -31.00
N ASP A 270 -5.53 -28.51 -32.01
CA ASP A 270 -5.01 -28.94 -33.33
C ASP A 270 -3.56 -29.48 -33.27
N LYS A 271 -2.94 -29.46 -32.09
CA LYS A 271 -1.56 -29.91 -31.84
C LYS A 271 -1.48 -31.10 -30.90
N LEU A 272 -2.61 -31.59 -30.38
CA LEU A 272 -2.66 -32.70 -29.43
C LEU A 272 -2.80 -34.09 -30.08
N ASP A 273 -2.68 -34.17 -31.42
CA ASP A 273 -2.67 -35.40 -32.25
C ASP A 273 -2.23 -36.68 -31.52
#